data_AF-A0A923WVF1-F1
#
_entry.id   AF-A0A923WVF1-F1
#
_cell.length_a   1.000
_cell.length_b   1.000
_cell.length_c   1.000
_cell.angle_alpha   90.00
_cell.angle_beta   90.00
_cell.angle_gamma   90.00
#
_symmetry.space_group_name_H-M   'P 1'
#
loop_
_entity.id
_entity.type
_entity.pdbx_description
1 polymer ?
#
loop_
_entity_poly.entity_id
_entity_poly.type
_entity_poly.pdbx_seq_one_letter_code
_entity_poly.pdbx_strand_id
1 'polypeptide(L)' 'MSTRIPASHVKLKRAYDAPLLDDGKRILVDRLWPRGVSKAEAALEQWMKEIAPSTELRK' A
#
# COMPACT_ATOMS: atom_id res chain seq x y z
N MET A 1 -14.89 -10.52 -13.79
CA MET A 1 -14.21 -11.77 -13.37
C MET A 1 -13.20 -11.40 -12.29
N SER A 2 -13.27 -12.01 -11.10
CA SER A 2 -12.30 -11.75 -10.04
C SER A 2 -11.06 -12.62 -10.29
N THR A 3 -9.95 -12.00 -10.69
CA THR A 3 -8.67 -12.70 -10.85
C THR A 3 -8.12 -13.04 -9.46
N ARG A 4 -7.94 -14.32 -9.16
CA ARG A 4 -7.22 -14.74 -7.95
C ARG A 4 -5.73 -14.45 -8.12
N ILE A 5 -5.17 -13.64 -7.22
CA ILE A 5 -3.72 -13.43 -7.12
C ILE A 5 -3.17 -14.45 -6.12
N PRO A 6 -2.18 -15.29 -6.50
CA PRO A 6 -1.49 -16.16 -5.56
C PRO A 6 -0.85 -15.37 -4.43
N ALA A 7 -0.88 -15.90 -3.20
CA ALA A 7 -0.25 -15.24 -2.05
C ALA A 7 1.26 -14.99 -2.26
N SER A 8 1.93 -15.84 -3.03
CA SER A 8 3.35 -15.68 -3.42
C SER A 8 3.64 -14.44 -4.27
N HIS A 9 2.63 -13.83 -4.88
CA HIS A 9 2.76 -12.58 -5.64
C HIS A 9 2.46 -11.32 -4.80
N VAL A 10 2.13 -11.47 -3.52
CA VAL A 10 1.96 -10.35 -2.59
C VAL A 10 3.28 -10.15 -1.84
N LYS A 11 3.86 -8.97 -1.97
CA LYS A 11 5.11 -8.60 -1.30
C LYS A 11 4.86 -7.43 -0.35
N LEU A 12 5.56 -7.43 0.78
CA LEU A 12 5.59 -6.29 1.69
C LEU A 12 6.70 -5.33 1.25
N LYS A 13 6.40 -4.03 1.24
CA LYS A 13 7.35 -2.95 0.96
C LYS A 13 6.96 -1.74 1.79
N ARG A 14 7.92 -1.00 2.35
CA ARG A 14 7.57 0.19 3.13
C ARG A 14 7.21 1.34 2.20
N ALA A 15 6.29 2.18 2.64
CA ALA A 15 5.91 3.38 1.88
C ALA A 15 7.06 4.40 1.74
N TYR A 16 8.11 4.27 2.56
CA TYR A 16 9.33 5.08 2.51
C TYR A 16 10.39 4.52 1.57
N ASP A 17 10.23 3.27 1.10
CA ASP A 17 11.15 2.67 0.15
C ASP A 17 10.82 3.18 -1.26
N ALA A 18 11.84 3.52 -2.04
CA ALA A 18 11.67 4.04 -3.38
C ALA A 18 10.92 3.04 -4.30
N PRO A 19 10.04 3.52 -5.20
CA PRO A 19 9.44 2.67 -6.22
C PRO A 19 10.50 1.96 -7.06
N LEU A 20 10.26 0.69 -7.35
CA LEU A 20 11.04 -0.10 -8.29
C LEU A 20 10.16 -0.56 -9.46
N LEU A 21 10.78 -0.79 -10.62
CA LEU A 21 10.08 -1.20 -11.83
C LEU A 21 9.39 -2.56 -11.69
N ASP A 22 9.88 -3.43 -10.80
CA ASP A 22 9.36 -4.77 -10.54
C ASP A 22 8.34 -4.83 -9.39
N ASP A 23 7.99 -3.67 -8.80
CA ASP A 23 6.96 -3.60 -7.73
C ASP A 23 5.57 -3.95 -8.25
N GLY A 24 5.33 -3.80 -9.56
CA GLY A 24 4.01 -3.95 -10.15
C GLY A 24 3.02 -2.95 -9.54
N LYS A 25 1.88 -3.45 -9.03
CA LYS A 25 0.85 -2.60 -8.42
C LYS A 25 1.16 -2.31 -6.96
N ARG A 26 1.46 -1.05 -6.65
CA ARG A 26 1.70 -0.59 -5.27
C ARG A 26 0.40 -0.10 -4.63
N ILE A 27 0.02 -0.71 -3.51
CA ILE A 27 -1.19 -0.38 -2.77
C ILE A 27 -0.81 -0.03 -1.33
N LEU A 28 -1.25 1.14 -0.86
CA LEU A 28 -1.12 1.51 0.55
C LEU A 28 -2.31 0.98 1.34
N VAL A 29 -2.02 0.24 2.40
CA VAL A 29 -3.03 -0.38 3.27
C VAL A 29 -3.06 0.23 4.68
N ASP A 30 -2.20 1.22 4.95
CA ASP A 30 -2.22 1.96 6.20
C ASP A 30 -3.31 3.01 6.19
N ARG A 31 -3.92 3.29 7.36
CA ARG A 31 -4.99 4.30 7.46
C ARG A 31 -4.48 5.73 7.33
N LEU A 32 -3.23 5.97 7.70
CA LEU A 32 -2.58 7.28 7.63
C LEU A 32 -1.62 7.32 6.46
N TRP A 33 -1.54 8.48 5.84
CA TRP A 33 -0.54 8.74 4.82
C TRP A 33 0.86 8.83 5.45
N PRO A 34 1.90 8.22 4.84
CA PRO A 34 3.29 8.31 5.32
C PRO A 34 3.74 9.77 5.36
N ARG A 35 4.35 10.18 6.48
CA ARG A 35 4.80 11.57 6.66
C ARG A 35 6.00 11.85 5.78
N GLY A 36 6.06 13.04 5.20
CA GLY A 36 7.20 13.46 4.38
C GLY A 36 7.32 12.76 3.03
N VAL A 37 6.33 11.98 2.61
CA VAL A 37 6.27 11.35 1.28
C VAL A 37 5.15 12.01 0.51
N SER A 38 5.42 12.58 -0.65
CA SER A 38 4.38 13.10 -1.54
C SER A 38 3.64 11.97 -2.26
N LYS A 39 2.43 12.25 -2.78
CA LYS A 39 1.70 11.27 -3.60
C LYS A 39 2.47 10.85 -4.86
N ALA A 40 3.24 11.76 -5.45
CA ALA A 40 4.05 11.49 -6.63
C ALA A 40 5.21 10.55 -6.28
N GLU A 41 5.97 10.83 -5.22
CA GLU A 41 7.08 9.98 -4.76
C GLU A 41 6.59 8.60 -4.32
N ALA A 42 5.41 8.52 -3.71
CA ALA A 42 4.84 7.26 -3.26
C ALA A 42 4.50 6.33 -4.44
N ALA A 43 4.24 6.86 -5.65
CA ALA A 43 3.94 6.10 -6.86
C ALA A 43 2.97 4.92 -6.62
N LEU A 44 1.89 5.20 -5.88
CA LEU A 44 0.88 4.22 -5.51
C LEU A 44 -0.25 4.21 -6.54
N GLU A 45 -0.73 3.03 -6.90
CA GLU A 45 -1.93 2.89 -7.74
C GLU A 45 -3.20 3.09 -6.89
N GLN A 46 -3.19 2.66 -5.62
CA GLN A 46 -4.35 2.75 -4.76
C GLN A 46 -3.99 2.94 -3.27
N TRP A 47 -4.92 3.56 -2.53
CA TRP A 47 -4.89 3.66 -1.08
C TRP A 47 -6.16 3.02 -0.49
N MET A 48 -6.04 1.79 0.01
CA MET A 48 -7.15 0.99 0.55
C MET A 48 -7.32 1.21 2.06
N LYS A 49 -7.91 2.35 2.45
CA LYS A 49 -8.14 2.69 3.87
C LYS A 49 -9.14 1.78 4.59
N GLU A 50 -9.99 1.12 3.83
CA GLU A 50 -11.09 0.26 4.30
C GLU A 50 -10.57 -1.02 4.95
N ILE A 51 -9.41 -1.53 4.51
CA ILE A 51 -8.79 -2.75 5.06
C ILE A 51 -7.78 -2.44 6.19
N ALA A 52 -7.52 -1.16 6.45
CA ALA A 52 -6.65 -0.74 7.52
C ALA A 52 -7.35 -0.90 8.88
N PRO A 53 -6.61 -1.10 9.98
CA PRO A 53 -7.19 -1.09 11.33
C PRO A 53 -7.99 0.19 11.59
N SER A 54 -9.19 0.03 12.15
CA SER A 54 -10.07 1.15 12.51
C SER A 54 -9.41 2.04 13.58
N THR A 55 -9.95 3.24 13.78
CA THR A 55 -9.44 4.14 14.84
C THR A 55 -9.53 3.49 16.22
N GLU A 56 -10.58 2.70 16.47
CA GLU A 56 -10.78 2.00 17.73
C GLU A 56 -9.74 0.92 17.97
N LEU A 57 -9.32 0.21 16.91
CA LEU A 57 -8.28 -0.82 16.97
C LEU A 57 -6.85 -0.25 17.03
N ARG A 58 -6.69 1.08 16.96
CA ARG A 58 -5.39 1.77 17.02
C ARG A 58 -5.16 2.52 18.33
N LYS A 59 -6.10 2.44 19.28
CA LYS A 59 -5.95 2.93 20.65
C LYS A 59 -5.36 1.83 21.54
#